data_AF-A0A969S8B2-F1
#
_entry.id   AF-A0A969S8B2-F1
#
_cell.length_a   1.000
_cell.length_b   1.000
_cell.length_c   1.000
_cell.angle_alpha   90.00
_cell.angle_beta   90.00
_cell.angle_gamma   90.00
#
_symmetry.space_group_name_H-M   'P 1'
#
loop_
_entity.id
_entity.type
_entity.pdbx_description
1 polymer ?
#
loop_
_entity_poly.entity_id
_entity_poly.type
_entity_poly.pdbx_seq_one_letter_code
_entity_poly.pdbx_strand_id
1 'polypeptide(L)'
;MTTDSQFYDRSRLQIPQDLADGMAKHTNESTGAMDDMVKRDRFELLSAYLDGEVTAAERRQVEEWLANDASVKCLYARLLKLRQGLQTMPVPAAEQPIEKTVQQVMARLRRRSQLAWAFGGAAVAACVIGSLSGIIPSG
;
A
#
# COMPACT_ATOMS: atom_id res chain seq x y z
N MET A 1 -35.26 -9.43 -20.56
CA MET A 1 -33.82 -9.73 -20.56
C MET A 1 -33.16 -8.78 -19.56
N THR A 2 -33.01 -9.24 -18.33
CA THR A 2 -32.47 -8.52 -17.18
C THR A 2 -31.60 -9.51 -16.43
N THR A 3 -30.30 -9.23 -16.35
CA THR A 3 -29.32 -10.05 -15.65
C THR A 3 -29.09 -9.48 -14.25
N ASP A 4 -29.70 -10.12 -13.25
CA ASP A 4 -29.38 -9.97 -11.84
C ASP A 4 -28.10 -10.74 -11.52
N SER A 5 -27.01 -10.02 -11.26
CA SER A 5 -25.77 -10.59 -10.71
C SER A 5 -25.77 -10.38 -9.19
N GLN A 6 -26.22 -11.38 -8.44
CA GLN A 6 -26.10 -11.42 -6.99
C GLN A 6 -24.67 -11.79 -6.60
N PHE A 7 -23.93 -10.81 -6.07
CA PHE A 7 -22.66 -11.05 -5.39
C PHE A 7 -22.93 -11.73 -4.05
N TYR A 8 -22.45 -12.97 -3.89
CA TYR A 8 -22.46 -13.66 -2.61
C TYR A 8 -21.38 -13.06 -1.69
N ASP A 9 -21.81 -12.22 -0.76
CA ASP A 9 -21.00 -11.74 0.37
C ASP A 9 -21.01 -12.82 1.47
N ARG A 10 -19.95 -13.63 1.52
CA ARG A 10 -19.82 -14.72 2.50
C ARG A 10 -19.03 -14.27 3.72
N SER A 11 -19.56 -13.29 4.45
CA SER A 11 -19.08 -12.91 5.78
C SER A 11 -19.65 -13.86 6.84
N ARG A 12 -19.04 -15.04 6.98
CA ARG A 12 -19.42 -16.09 7.94
C ARG A 12 -18.47 -16.12 9.14
N LEU A 13 -18.65 -15.23 10.10
CA LEU A 13 -18.31 -15.47 11.50
C LEU A 13 -19.40 -14.85 12.38
N GLN A 14 -20.52 -15.57 12.47
CA GLN A 14 -21.47 -15.44 13.57
C GLN A 14 -20.72 -15.77 14.86
N ILE A 15 -20.63 -14.81 15.76
CA ILE A 15 -20.27 -15.01 17.16
C ILE A 15 -21.52 -15.61 17.82
N PRO A 16 -21.49 -16.85 18.34
CA PRO A 16 -22.50 -17.29 19.29
C PRO A 16 -22.07 -16.75 20.66
N GLN A 17 -22.76 -15.70 21.11
CA GLN A 17 -22.83 -15.40 22.53
C GLN A 17 -23.57 -16.55 23.21
N ASP A 18 -23.08 -16.93 24.38
CA ASP A 18 -23.70 -17.80 25.39
C ASP A 18 -23.40 -19.31 25.29
N LEU A 19 -22.30 -19.75 25.90
CA LEU A 19 -22.28 -20.82 26.93
C LEU A 19 -20.85 -21.12 27.42
N ALA A 20 -20.75 -21.42 28.71
CA ALA A 20 -19.62 -22.05 29.44
C ALA A 20 -18.60 -21.11 30.10
N ASP A 21 -19.07 -20.51 31.20
CA ASP A 21 -18.46 -20.68 32.52
C ASP A 21 -17.58 -21.94 32.63
N GLY A 22 -16.26 -21.76 32.71
CA GLY A 22 -15.30 -22.85 32.76
C GLY A 22 -13.87 -22.34 32.67
N MET A 23 -13.26 -22.17 33.85
CA MET A 23 -11.82 -21.96 34.09
C MET A 23 -10.88 -22.30 32.92
N ALA A 24 -10.61 -21.36 32.03
CA ALA A 24 -9.48 -21.42 31.11
C ALA A 24 -8.41 -20.47 31.63
N LYS A 25 -7.40 -21.05 32.27
CA LYS A 25 -6.15 -20.37 32.64
C LYS A 25 -5.42 -19.96 31.36
N HIS A 26 -5.76 -18.79 30.80
CA HIS A 26 -5.13 -18.23 29.61
C HIS A 26 -3.63 -17.98 29.88
N THR A 27 -2.78 -18.91 29.45
CA THR A 27 -1.32 -18.86 29.59
C THR A 27 -0.58 -18.94 28.24
N ASN A 28 -1.26 -18.81 27.10
CA ASN A 28 -0.62 -18.97 25.78
C ASN A 28 -0.44 -17.70 24.94
N GLU A 29 -0.99 -16.54 25.34
CA GLU A 29 -0.94 -15.33 24.51
C GLU A 29 0.44 -14.63 24.49
N SER A 30 1.30 -14.87 25.50
CA SER A 30 2.60 -14.19 25.59
C SER A 30 3.72 -14.89 24.81
N THR A 31 3.64 -16.20 24.56
CA THR A 31 4.73 -16.95 23.90
C THR A 31 4.66 -16.82 22.38
N GLY A 32 3.47 -16.71 21.81
CA GLY A 32 3.28 -16.53 20.36
C GLY A 32 3.81 -15.18 19.86
N ALA A 33 3.59 -14.10 20.63
CA ALA A 33 4.10 -12.78 20.27
C ALA A 33 5.63 -12.70 20.27
N MET A 34 6.30 -13.40 21.19
CA MET A 34 7.77 -13.44 21.26
C MET A 34 8.39 -14.26 20.13
N ASP A 35 7.79 -15.40 19.77
CA ASP A 35 8.25 -16.22 18.63
C ASP A 35 8.06 -15.46 17.29
N ASP A 36 6.99 -14.69 17.17
CA ASP A 36 6.76 -13.83 16.00
C ASP A 36 7.75 -12.67 15.90
N MET A 37 8.16 -12.06 17.01
CA MET A 37 9.22 -11.03 17.01
C MET A 37 10.55 -11.61 16.53
N VAL A 38 10.97 -12.76 17.07
CA VAL A 38 12.22 -13.41 16.67
C VAL A 38 12.20 -13.81 15.19
N LYS A 39 11.07 -14.28 14.67
CA LYS A 39 10.92 -14.59 13.24
C LYS A 39 10.99 -13.33 12.36
N ARG A 40 10.46 -12.20 12.82
CA ARG A 40 10.56 -10.91 12.13
C ARG A 40 12.01 -10.42 12.07
N ASP A 41 12.74 -10.50 13.17
CA ASP A 41 14.15 -10.10 13.23
C ASP A 41 15.01 -10.95 12.29
N ARG A 42 14.75 -12.27 12.24
CA ARG A 42 15.41 -13.18 11.29
C ARG A 42 15.09 -12.83 9.84
N PHE A 43 13.85 -12.45 9.55
CA PHE A 43 13.46 -12.02 8.21
C PHE A 43 14.18 -10.75 7.80
N GLU A 44 14.20 -9.74 8.68
CA GLU A 44 14.85 -8.44 8.44
C GLU A 44 16.34 -8.62 8.14
N LEU A 45 17.03 -9.42 8.96
CA LEU A 45 18.45 -9.69 8.76
C LEU A 45 18.73 -10.43 7.45
N LEU A 46 17.86 -11.37 7.05
CA LEU A 46 17.99 -12.09 5.78
C LEU A 46 17.71 -11.19 4.57
N SER A 47 16.73 -10.28 4.65
CA SER A 47 16.47 -9.32 3.58
C SER A 47 17.63 -8.34 3.43
N ALA A 48 18.12 -7.77 4.53
CA ALA A 48 19.28 -6.89 4.52
C ALA A 48 20.52 -7.61 3.97
N TYR A 49 20.69 -8.90 4.27
CA TYR A 49 21.80 -9.71 3.72
C TYR A 49 21.71 -9.83 2.19
N LEU A 50 20.51 -10.07 1.65
CA LEU A 50 20.26 -10.18 0.21
C LEU A 50 20.47 -8.85 -0.55
N ASP A 51 20.21 -7.74 0.12
CA ASP A 51 20.39 -6.39 -0.43
C ASP A 51 21.81 -5.84 -0.17
N GLY A 52 22.60 -6.51 0.67
CA GLY A 52 23.99 -6.16 0.97
C GLY A 52 24.14 -5.10 2.07
N GLU A 53 23.08 -4.83 2.83
CA GLU A 53 23.02 -3.79 3.87
C GLU A 53 23.45 -4.29 5.26
N VAL A 54 23.86 -5.56 5.39
CA VAL A 54 24.36 -6.13 6.65
C VAL A 54 25.80 -5.76 6.94
N THR A 55 26.12 -5.62 8.23
CA THR A 55 27.49 -5.51 8.71
C THR A 55 28.26 -6.83 8.56
N ALA A 56 29.60 -6.78 8.68
CA ALA A 56 30.44 -7.98 8.57
C ALA A 56 30.18 -9.02 9.69
N ALA A 57 29.76 -8.58 10.88
CA ALA A 57 29.42 -9.47 11.98
C ALA A 57 28.08 -10.19 11.72
N GLU A 58 27.06 -9.45 11.31
CA GLU A 58 25.75 -9.97 10.95
C GLU A 58 25.82 -10.92 9.75
N ARG A 59 26.67 -10.61 8.77
CA ARG A 59 26.95 -11.48 7.62
C ARG A 59 27.39 -12.88 8.06
N ARG A 60 28.35 -12.98 8.97
CA ARG A 60 28.82 -14.27 9.50
C ARG A 60 27.72 -15.04 10.23
N GLN A 61 26.90 -14.32 11.00
CA GLN A 61 25.76 -14.89 11.70
C GLN A 61 24.71 -15.46 10.73
N VAL A 62 24.39 -14.72 9.66
CA VAL A 62 23.48 -15.20 8.61
C VAL A 62 24.07 -16.40 7.87
N GLU A 63 25.37 -16.39 7.56
CA GLU A 63 26.06 -17.53 6.93
C GLU A 63 26.01 -18.79 7.81
N GLU A 64 26.23 -18.65 9.12
CA GLU A 64 26.11 -19.76 10.07
C GLU A 64 24.68 -20.31 10.15
N TRP A 65 23.68 -19.44 10.18
CA TRP A 65 22.27 -19.85 10.12
C TRP A 65 21.92 -20.52 8.80
N LEU A 66 22.42 -20.01 7.67
CA LEU A 66 22.26 -20.62 6.37
C LEU A 66 23.00 -21.96 6.26
N ALA A 67 24.00 -22.25 7.07
CA ALA A 67 24.62 -23.57 7.11
C ALA A 67 23.76 -24.57 7.91
N ASN A 68 23.26 -24.13 9.08
CA ASN A 68 22.75 -25.03 10.12
C ASN A 68 21.21 -25.08 10.23
N ASP A 69 20.48 -24.06 9.81
CA ASP A 69 19.02 -23.95 10.01
C ASP A 69 18.24 -24.12 8.69
N ALA A 70 17.47 -25.19 8.59
CA ALA A 70 16.65 -25.51 7.43
C ALA A 70 15.50 -24.50 7.20
N SER A 71 14.97 -23.90 8.27
CA SER A 71 13.91 -22.89 8.18
C SER A 71 14.42 -21.60 7.55
N VAL A 72 15.65 -21.20 7.92
CA VAL A 72 16.34 -20.02 7.37
C VAL A 72 16.68 -20.23 5.90
N LYS A 73 17.17 -21.43 5.52
CA LYS A 73 17.38 -21.80 4.11
C LYS A 73 16.09 -21.69 3.29
N CYS A 74 14.97 -22.18 3.83
CA CYS A 74 13.68 -22.11 3.16
C CYS A 74 13.21 -20.65 2.97
N LEU A 75 13.35 -19.82 4.01
CA LEU A 75 13.00 -18.40 3.94
C LEU A 75 13.87 -17.66 2.92
N TYR A 76 15.18 -17.92 2.93
CA TYR A 76 16.13 -17.37 1.96
C TYR A 76 15.76 -17.75 0.52
N ALA A 77 15.44 -19.02 0.26
CA ALA A 77 15.02 -19.48 -1.05
C ALA A 77 13.70 -18.81 -1.50
N ARG A 78 12.77 -18.56 -0.57
CA ARG A 78 11.51 -17.85 -0.86
C ARG A 78 11.76 -16.39 -1.25
N LEU A 79 12.64 -15.69 -0.53
CA LEU A 79 13.04 -14.32 -0.85
C LEU A 79 13.74 -14.25 -2.21
N LEU A 80 14.62 -15.21 -2.50
CA LEU A 80 15.29 -15.28 -3.81
C LEU A 80 14.30 -15.49 -4.96
N LYS A 81 13.33 -16.39 -4.78
CA LYS A 81 12.25 -16.60 -5.77
C LYS A 81 11.41 -15.36 -5.98
N LEU A 82 11.09 -14.61 -4.92
CA LEU A 82 10.36 -13.36 -5.02
C LEU A 82 11.15 -12.32 -5.84
N ARG A 83 12.43 -12.13 -5.52
CA ARG A 83 13.32 -11.22 -6.27
C ARG A 83 13.41 -11.60 -7.74
N GLN A 84 13.61 -12.88 -8.03
CA GLN A 84 13.64 -13.38 -9.39
C GLN A 84 12.31 -13.13 -10.11
N GLY A 85 11.18 -13.42 -9.48
CA GLY A 85 9.85 -13.20 -10.06
C GLY A 85 9.58 -11.75 -10.39
N LEU A 86 10.07 -10.80 -9.58
CA LEU A 86 9.97 -9.37 -9.89
C LEU A 86 10.91 -8.96 -11.04
N GLN A 87 12.12 -9.52 -11.10
CA GLN A 87 13.08 -9.21 -12.17
C GLN A 87 12.70 -9.82 -13.52
N THR A 88 12.09 -11.00 -13.52
CA THR A 88 11.64 -11.69 -14.74
C THR A 88 10.19 -11.37 -15.09
N MET A 89 9.54 -10.47 -14.34
CA MET A 89 8.19 -10.06 -14.61
C MET A 89 8.14 -9.43 -16.02
N PRO A 90 7.27 -9.92 -16.93
CA PRO A 90 7.17 -9.35 -18.25
C PRO A 90 6.73 -7.90 -18.11
N VAL A 91 7.55 -6.98 -18.63
CA VAL A 91 7.14 -5.59 -18.76
C VAL A 91 5.98 -5.57 -19.75
N PRO A 92 4.80 -5.01 -19.38
CA PRO A 92 3.70 -4.88 -20.31
C PRO A 92 4.19 -4.19 -21.58
N ALA A 93 3.87 -4.77 -22.74
CA ALA A 93 4.20 -4.14 -24.00
C ALA A 93 3.60 -2.74 -24.02
N ALA A 94 4.41 -1.74 -24.39
CA ALA A 94 3.94 -0.37 -24.48
C ALA A 94 2.88 -0.28 -25.60
N GLU A 95 1.60 -0.37 -25.24
CA GLU A 95 0.50 -0.22 -26.19
C GLU A 95 0.45 1.20 -26.79
N GLN A 96 1.02 2.18 -26.09
CA GLN A 96 1.06 3.57 -26.53
C GLN A 96 2.46 4.17 -26.37
N PRO A 97 2.85 5.09 -27.28
CA PRO A 97 4.10 5.82 -27.15
C PRO A 97 4.08 6.70 -25.89
N ILE A 98 5.22 6.78 -25.21
CA ILE A 98 5.39 7.50 -23.93
C ILE A 98 4.93 8.96 -24.05
N GLU A 99 5.15 9.57 -25.22
CA GLU A 99 4.76 10.94 -25.53
C GLU A 99 3.25 11.17 -25.37
N LYS A 100 2.41 10.18 -25.68
CA LYS A 100 0.95 10.28 -25.51
C LYS A 100 0.59 10.30 -24.03
N THR A 101 1.22 9.48 -23.21
CA THR A 101 1.03 9.48 -21.75
C THR A 101 1.48 10.82 -21.16
N VAL A 102 2.64 11.32 -21.56
CA VAL A 102 3.14 12.64 -21.11
C VAL A 102 2.17 13.75 -21.50
N GLN A 103 1.69 13.77 -22.75
CA GLN A 103 0.71 14.75 -23.22
C GLN A 103 -0.59 14.68 -22.41
N GLN A 104 -1.10 13.48 -22.11
CA GLN A 104 -2.32 13.30 -21.34
C GLN A 104 -2.17 13.80 -19.89
N VAL A 105 -1.05 13.50 -19.23
CA VAL A 105 -0.76 13.98 -17.87
C VAL A 105 -0.66 15.51 -17.86
N MET A 106 0.09 16.09 -18.79
CA MET A 106 0.25 17.54 -18.91
C MET A 106 -1.07 18.24 -19.22
N ALA A 107 -1.89 17.67 -20.12
CA ALA A 107 -3.22 18.19 -20.42
C ALA A 107 -4.13 18.16 -19.19
N ARG A 108 -4.07 17.09 -18.38
CA ARG A 108 -4.85 16.97 -17.15
C ARG A 108 -4.43 18.00 -16.10
N LEU A 109 -3.13 18.23 -15.91
CA LEU A 109 -2.60 19.27 -15.03
C LEU A 109 -3.05 20.66 -15.46
N ARG A 110 -2.92 20.98 -16.76
CA ARG A 110 -3.30 22.29 -17.31
C ARG A 110 -4.80 22.56 -17.14
N ARG A 111 -5.68 21.59 -17.43
CA ARG A 111 -7.13 21.74 -17.21
C ARG A 111 -7.47 22.07 -15.76
N ARG A 112 -6.84 21.39 -14.79
CA ARG A 112 -7.09 21.63 -13.37
C ARG A 112 -6.66 23.03 -12.93
N SER A 113 -5.51 23.49 -13.42
CA SER A 113 -5.03 24.86 -13.17
C SER A 113 -5.94 25.92 -13.80
N GLN A 114 -6.43 25.69 -15.02
CA GLN A 114 -7.31 26.60 -15.74
C GLN A 114 -8.68 26.73 -15.07
N LEU A 115 -9.25 25.62 -14.58
CA LEU A 115 -10.49 25.64 -13.81
C LEU A 115 -10.32 26.40 -12.49
N ALA A 116 -9.23 26.15 -11.76
CA ALA A 116 -8.95 26.87 -10.52
C ALA A 116 -8.80 28.38 -10.76
N TRP A 117 -8.11 28.78 -11.83
CA TRP A 117 -7.96 30.19 -12.22
C TRP A 117 -9.27 30.81 -12.69
N ALA A 118 -10.11 30.07 -13.41
CA ALA A 118 -11.42 30.54 -13.85
C ALA A 118 -12.38 30.79 -12.67
N PHE A 119 -12.46 29.86 -11.70
CA PHE A 119 -13.29 30.06 -10.51
C PHE A 119 -12.75 31.15 -9.58
N GLY A 120 -11.42 31.21 -9.39
CA GLY A 120 -10.78 32.28 -8.62
C GLY A 120 -10.97 33.66 -9.27
N GLY A 121 -10.76 33.76 -10.58
CA GLY A 121 -10.96 34.99 -11.34
C GLY A 121 -12.42 35.45 -11.39
N ALA A 122 -13.36 34.51 -11.53
CA ALA A 122 -14.79 34.81 -11.51
C ALA A 122 -15.25 35.35 -10.15
N ALA A 123 -14.78 34.77 -9.04
CA ALA A 123 -15.09 35.26 -7.70
C ALA A 123 -14.57 36.70 -7.49
N VAL A 124 -13.33 36.98 -7.89
CA VAL A 124 -12.73 38.33 -7.80
C VAL A 124 -13.53 39.34 -8.65
N ALA A 125 -13.85 38.99 -9.90
CA ALA A 125 -14.63 39.86 -10.79
C ALA A 125 -16.04 40.12 -10.22
N ALA A 126 -16.72 39.10 -9.69
CA ALA A 126 -18.03 39.25 -9.07
C ALA A 126 -18.00 40.15 -7.82
N CYS A 127 -16.97 40.03 -6.98
CA CYS A 127 -16.78 40.92 -5.83
C CYS A 127 -16.59 42.38 -6.25
N VAL A 128 -15.79 42.65 -7.29
CA VAL A 128 -15.57 44.00 -7.81
C VAL A 128 -16.87 44.59 -8.39
N ILE A 129 -17.56 43.85 -9.26
CA ILE A 129 -18.83 44.32 -9.87
C ILE A 129 -19.90 44.53 -8.80
N GLY A 130 -20.06 43.60 -7.86
CA GLY A 130 -21.01 43.72 -6.75
C GLY A 130 -20.74 44.92 -5.86
N SER A 131 -19.47 45.22 -5.57
CA SER A 131 -19.09 46.39 -4.77
C SER A 131 -19.39 47.72 -5.46
N LEU A 132 -19.28 47.77 -6.80
CA LEU A 132 -19.58 48.98 -7.58
C LEU A 132 -21.09 49.16 -7.82
N SER A 133 -21.85 48.08 -7.99
CA SER A 133 -23.31 48.15 -8.17
C SER A 133 -24.08 48.47 -6.89
N GLY A 134 -23.52 48.18 -5.71
CA GLY A 134 -24.13 48.55 -4.42
C GLY A 134 -24.11 50.05 -4.10
N ILE A 135 -23.44 50.87 -4.92
CA ILE A 135 -23.27 52.32 -4.70
C ILE A 135 -24.24 53.15 -5.57
N ILE A 136 -25.03 52.53 -6.45
CA ILE A 136 -26.10 53.22 -7.18
C ILE A 136 -27.41 53.00 -6.42
N PRO A 137 -27.94 54.01 -5.70
CA PRO A 137 -29.27 53.91 -5.12
C PRO A 137 -30.26 53.94 -6.29
N SER A 138 -31.08 52.89 -6.43
CA SER A 138 -32.30 52.98 -7.20
C SER A 138 -33.22 53.99 -6.49
N GLY A 139 -33.26 55.21 -7.00
CA GLY A 139 -34.24 56.23 -6.61
C GLY A 139 -35.63 55.94 -7.14
#